data_AF-A0A502F6B1-F1
#
_entry.id   AF-A0A502F6B1-F1
#
_cell.length_a   1.000
_cell.length_b   1.000
_cell.length_c   1.000
_cell.angle_alpha   90.00
_cell.angle_beta   90.00
_cell.angle_gamma   90.00
#
_symmetry.space_group_name_H-M   'P 1'
#
loop_
_entity.id
_entity.type
_entity.pdbx_description
1 polymer ?
#
loop_
_entity_poly.entity_id
_entity_poly.type
_entity_poly.pdbx_seq_one_letter_code
_entity_poly.pdbx_strand_id
1 'polypeptide(L)' 'MAIPLRGDFDAVRLRVAARRTKDAAQARRLLSLAAVYDGATRTEAARIGGVTLQIVRDWVLKFNSAGPD' A
#
# COMPACT_ATOMS: atom_id res chain seq x y z
N MET A 1 12.74 10.66 -6.38
CA MET A 1 13.05 10.35 -4.97
C MET A 1 11.96 9.44 -4.38
N ALA A 2 12.32 8.35 -3.71
CA ALA A 2 11.34 7.45 -3.06
C ALA A 2 10.84 8.09 -1.76
N ILE A 3 9.54 7.97 -1.48
CA ILE A 3 8.93 8.43 -0.23
C ILE A 3 8.77 7.18 0.65
N PRO A 4 9.33 7.17 1.87
CA PRO A 4 9.16 6.04 2.78
C PRO A 4 7.72 5.98 3.31
N LEU A 5 7.25 4.78 3.64
CA LEU A 5 6.03 4.60 4.40
C LEU A 5 6.25 5.04 5.87
N ARG A 6 5.19 5.54 6.51
CA ARG A 6 5.21 5.89 7.95
C ARG A 6 5.65 4.69 8.81
N GLY A 7 6.47 4.93 9.83
CA GLY A 7 7.11 3.86 10.61
C GLY A 7 6.26 3.21 11.70
N ASP A 8 5.06 3.73 11.97
CA ASP A 8 4.14 3.27 13.02
C ASP A 8 3.10 2.25 12.52
N PHE A 9 3.27 1.76 11.28
CA PHE A 9 2.44 0.73 10.68
C PHE A 9 3.30 -0.42 10.14
N ASP A 10 2.66 -1.54 9.84
CA ASP A 10 3.33 -2.74 9.32
C ASP A 10 2.49 -3.44 8.25
N ALA A 11 3.11 -4.42 7.58
CA ALA A 11 2.46 -5.20 6.53
C ALA A 11 1.29 -6.05 7.05
N VAL A 12 1.35 -6.51 8.31
CA VAL A 12 0.33 -7.39 8.90
C VAL A 12 -0.98 -6.62 9.09
N ARG A 13 -0.91 -5.43 9.68
CA ARG A 13 -2.06 -4.53 9.90
C ARG A 13 -2.72 -4.16 8.57
N LEU A 14 -1.94 -3.91 7.51
CA LEU A 14 -2.49 -3.63 6.18
C LEU A 14 -3.20 -4.84 5.58
N ARG A 15 -2.65 -6.05 5.73
CA ARG A 15 -3.32 -7.28 5.27
C ARG A 15 -4.62 -7.53 6.03
N VAL A 16 -4.65 -7.26 7.33
CA VAL A 16 -5.89 -7.36 8.13
C VAL A 16 -6.92 -6.35 7.64
N ALA A 17 -6.53 -5.09 7.39
CA ALA A 17 -7.42 -4.08 6.83
C ALA A 17 -7.94 -4.48 5.43
N ALA A 18 -7.06 -5.00 4.56
CA ALA A 18 -7.42 -5.48 3.22
C ALA A 18 -8.44 -6.62 3.25
N ARG A 19 -8.36 -7.52 4.25
CA ARG A 19 -9.33 -8.62 4.43
C ARG A 19 -10.69 -8.14 4.93
N ARG A 20 -10.74 -7.00 5.63
CA ARG A 20 -11.97 -6.48 6.25
C ARG A 20 -12.77 -5.58 5.30
N THR A 21 -12.12 -4.97 4.33
CA THR A 21 -12.81 -4.11 3.36
C THR A 21 -13.64 -4.91 2.37
N LYS A 22 -14.75 -4.32 1.93
CA LYS A 22 -15.59 -4.81 0.83
C LYS A 22 -15.25 -4.11 -0.50
N ASP A 23 -14.39 -3.11 -0.48
CA ASP A 23 -13.92 -2.40 -1.66
C ASP A 23 -12.66 -3.09 -2.21
N ALA A 24 -12.80 -3.69 -3.40
CA ALA A 24 -11.70 -4.35 -4.09
C ALA A 24 -10.54 -3.40 -4.46
N ALA A 25 -10.81 -2.13 -4.74
CA ALA A 25 -9.77 -1.14 -5.02
C ALA A 25 -8.99 -0.81 -3.74
N GLN A 26 -9.69 -0.64 -2.62
CA GLN A 26 -9.05 -0.44 -1.31
C GLN A 26 -8.23 -1.67 -0.91
N ALA A 27 -8.74 -2.88 -1.11
CA ALA A 27 -8.00 -4.12 -0.83
C ALA A 27 -6.69 -4.19 -1.63
N ARG A 28 -6.73 -3.94 -2.94
CA ARG A 28 -5.52 -3.92 -3.80
C ARG A 28 -4.50 -2.87 -3.33
N ARG A 29 -4.96 -1.65 -3.02
CA ARG A 29 -4.12 -0.59 -2.45
C ARG A 29 -3.39 -1.07 -1.20
N LEU A 30 -4.12 -1.61 -0.24
CA LEU A 30 -3.58 -2.05 1.04
C LEU A 30 -2.59 -3.22 0.86
N LEU A 31 -2.87 -4.16 -0.05
CA LEU A 31 -1.96 -5.27 -0.36
C LEU A 31 -0.67 -4.78 -1.05
N SER A 32 -0.76 -3.81 -1.96
CA SER A 32 0.43 -3.18 -2.55
C SER A 32 1.30 -2.51 -1.51
N LEU A 33 0.71 -1.77 -0.57
CA LEU A 33 1.46 -1.11 0.50
C LEU A 33 2.05 -2.11 1.50
N ALA A 34 1.36 -3.22 1.78
CA ALA A 34 1.88 -4.30 2.62
C ALA A 34 3.13 -4.93 2.02
N ALA A 35 3.15 -5.14 0.70
CA ALA A 35 4.33 -5.65 0.01
C ALA A 35 5.53 -4.69 0.13
N VAL A 36 5.31 -3.37 0.07
CA VAL A 36 6.38 -2.39 0.27
C VAL A 36 6.96 -2.46 1.68
N TYR A 37 6.14 -2.64 2.71
CA TYR A 37 6.63 -2.88 4.07
C TYR A 37 7.48 -4.14 4.19
N ASP A 38 7.14 -5.20 3.45
CA ASP A 38 7.93 -6.44 3.39
C ASP A 38 9.18 -6.33 2.51
N GLY A 39 9.51 -5.12 2.03
CA GLY A 39 10.71 -4.86 1.25
C GLY A 39 10.55 -5.06 -0.26
N ALA A 40 9.34 -5.29 -0.76
CA ALA A 40 9.09 -5.38 -2.20
C ALA A 40 9.41 -4.06 -2.89
N THR A 41 9.90 -4.15 -4.12
CA THR A 41 10.12 -2.99 -4.97
C THR A 41 8.80 -2.31 -5.33
N ARG A 42 8.86 -1.04 -5.71
CA ARG A 42 7.67 -0.31 -6.21
C ARG A 42 7.06 -0.96 -7.45
N THR A 43 7.88 -1.62 -8.28
CA THR A 43 7.42 -2.34 -9.47
C THR A 43 6.61 -3.58 -9.10
N GLU A 44 7.05 -4.35 -8.11
CA GLU A 44 6.30 -5.49 -7.59
C GLU A 44 5.00 -5.05 -6.92
N ALA A 45 5.05 -3.99 -6.12
CA ALA A 45 3.86 -3.40 -5.51
C ALA A 45 2.83 -2.91 -6.56
N ALA A 46 3.32 -2.32 -7.66
CA ALA A 46 2.48 -1.87 -8.78
C ALA A 46 1.81 -3.06 -9.50
N ARG A 47 2.54 -4.16 -9.68
CA ARG A 47 1.99 -5.42 -10.23
C ARG A 47 0.89 -5.99 -9.34
N ILE A 48 1.07 -6.00 -8.02
CA ILE A 48 0.05 -6.46 -7.05
C ILE A 48 -1.21 -5.60 -7.14
N GLY A 49 -1.05 -4.29 -7.27
CA GLY A 49 -2.15 -3.34 -7.34
C GLY A 49 -2.85 -3.30 -8.70
N GLY A 50 -2.22 -3.84 -9.75
CA GLY A 50 -2.68 -3.70 -11.13
C GLY A 50 -2.60 -2.24 -11.62
N VAL A 51 -1.61 -1.48 -11.14
CA VAL A 51 -1.51 -0.03 -11.36
C VAL A 51 -0.09 0.38 -11.78
N THR A 52 0.11 1.67 -12.04
CA THR A 52 1.42 2.23 -12.36
C THR A 52 2.24 2.56 -11.10
N LEU A 53 3.55 2.76 -11.28
CA LEU A 53 4.45 3.22 -10.21
C LEU A 53 4.02 4.56 -9.62
N GLN A 54 3.42 5.44 -10.43
CA GLN A 54 2.96 6.75 -9.98
C GLN A 54 1.76 6.60 -9.04
N ILE A 55 0.82 5.70 -9.36
CA ILE A 55 -0.33 5.44 -8.48
C ILE A 55 0.13 4.84 -7.14
N VAL A 56 1.12 3.95 -7.14
CA VAL A 56 1.70 3.43 -5.89
C VAL A 56 2.32 4.55 -5.07
N ARG A 57 3.03 5.50 -5.70
CA ARG A 57 3.57 6.68 -5.01
C ARG A 57 2.46 7.53 -4.39
N ASP A 58 1.37 7.75 -5.11
CA ASP A 58 0.24 8.55 -4.63
C ASP A 58 -0.47 7.84 -3.47
N TRP A 59 -0.57 6.52 -3.50
CA TRP A 59 -1.06 5.72 -2.38
C TRP A 59 -0.18 5.83 -1.13
N VAL A 60 1.16 5.80 -1.28
CA VAL A 60 2.09 6.00 -0.15
C VAL A 60 1.88 7.39 0.46
N LEU A 61 1.76 8.43 -0.37
CA LEU A 61 1.51 9.80 0.09
C LEU A 61 0.19 9.90 0.87
N LYS A 62 -0.90 9.39 0.30
CA LYS A 62 -2.23 9.41 0.94
C LYS A 62 -2.25 8.57 2.22
N PHE A 63 -1.59 7.41 2.21
CA PHE A 63 -1.53 6.55 3.39
C PHE A 63 -0.72 7.19 4.52
N ASN A 64 0.38 7.87 4.19
CA ASN A 64 1.19 8.58 5.18
C ASN A 64 0.42 9.73 5.84
N SER A 65 -0.45 10.43 5.10
CA SER A 65 -1.24 11.54 5.63
C SER A 65 -2.53 11.11 6.33
N ALA A 66 -3.25 10.14 5.77
CA ALA A 66 -4.63 9.81 6.19
C ALA A 66 -4.79 8.40 6.78
N GLY A 67 -3.77 7.53 6.68
CA GLY A 67 -3.85 6.15 7.15
C GLY A 67 -4.49 5.17 6.15
N PRO A 68 -4.90 3.97 6.61
CA PRO A 68 -5.36 2.86 5.76
C PRO A 68 -6.76 3.05 5.15
N ASP A 69 -7.55 4.00 5.63
CA ASP A 69 -8.94 4.20 5.20
C ASP A 69 -9.06 4.92 3.83
#